data_AF-D8QEC1-F1
#
_entry.id   AF-D8QEC1-F1
#
_cell.length_a   1.000
_cell.length_b   1.000
_cell.length_c   1.000
_cell.angle_alpha   90.00
_cell.angle_beta   90.00
_cell.angle_gamma   90.00
#
_symmetry.space_group_name_H-M   'P 1'
#
loop_
_entity.id
_entity.type
_entity.pdbx_description
1 polymer ?
#
loop_
_entity_poly.entity_id
_entity_poly.type
_entity_poly.pdbx_seq_one_letter_code
_entity_poly.pdbx_strand_id
1 'polypeptide(L)'
;MVDWESPEELTRDSAVFVNLMHVLLGLYIWEVFTSLDFDWQFLTGKRRFRWPMIFYFLNRYVLLAALSGIVASLDTHTRINCRSVFIFNQLAGNAAMGLASINLSLRTMAVWSQNKWVVSGLILLMFGHWSLILQGGLLQVQWLEGSGCAITDPNTKILAATFMYTMVFDLIVLSLNLWKVLRNKTQLARMLLGDGLIYFIVAFVANLIATVFMLVHLNQIMAIIFNVPAVVASTIVAGRITRRLSKFERTGAEML
;
A
#
# COMPACT_ATOMS: atom_id res chain seq x y z
N MET A 1 32.15 13.79 -1.16
CA MET A 1 31.09 12.76 -1.14
C MET A 1 30.41 12.91 0.21
N VAL A 2 29.08 12.99 0.27
CA VAL A 2 28.37 13.17 1.56
C VAL A 2 28.51 11.88 2.37
N ASP A 3 28.81 12.00 3.67
CA ASP A 3 28.86 10.88 4.59
C ASP A 3 27.47 10.62 5.17
N TRP A 4 26.76 9.64 4.58
CA TRP A 4 25.39 9.27 4.92
C TRP A 4 25.24 8.59 6.29
N GLU A 5 26.34 8.15 6.90
CA GLU A 5 26.36 7.52 8.22
C GLU A 5 26.78 8.52 9.33
N SER A 6 27.11 9.76 8.97
CA SER A 6 27.47 10.77 9.95
C SER A 6 26.31 11.04 10.94
N PRO A 7 26.58 11.26 12.24
CA PRO A 7 25.54 11.50 13.24
C PRO A 7 24.65 12.71 12.93
N GLU A 8 25.22 13.73 12.28
CA GLU A 8 24.50 14.94 11.86
C GLU A 8 23.46 14.61 10.78
N GLU A 9 23.83 13.84 9.75
CA GLU A 9 22.90 13.43 8.69
C GLU A 9 21.83 12.46 9.22
N LEU A 10 22.19 11.50 10.09
CA LEU A 10 21.19 10.61 10.71
C LEU A 10 20.14 11.37 11.53
N THR A 11 20.56 12.40 12.26
CA THR A 11 19.64 13.24 13.05
C THR A 11 18.72 14.04 12.13
N ARG A 12 19.28 14.59 11.05
CA ARG A 12 18.53 15.34 10.04
C ARG A 12 17.51 14.46 9.33
N ASP A 13 17.91 13.27 8.87
CA ASP A 13 17.04 12.32 8.19
C ASP A 13 15.92 11.83 9.10
N SER A 14 16.21 11.60 10.39
CA SER A 14 15.20 11.25 11.39
C SER A 14 14.13 12.34 11.53
N ALA A 15 14.55 13.60 11.64
CA ALA A 15 13.61 14.72 11.72
C ALA A 15 12.76 14.86 10.44
N VAL A 16 13.37 14.69 9.26
CA VAL A 16 12.65 14.69 7.98
C VAL A 16 11.64 13.53 7.92
N PHE A 17 12.03 12.34 8.36
CA PHE A 17 11.17 11.17 8.40
C PHE A 17 9.94 11.39 9.29
N VAL A 18 10.13 11.91 10.51
CA VAL A 18 9.03 12.23 11.43
C VAL A 18 8.05 13.22 10.80
N ASN A 19 8.55 14.32 10.23
CA ASN A 19 7.72 15.32 9.56
C ASN A 19 6.96 14.72 8.36
N LEU A 20 7.61 13.86 7.59
CA LEU A 20 6.99 13.18 6.46
C LEU A 20 5.84 12.27 6.92
N MET A 21 6.01 11.50 8.00
CA MET A 21 4.95 10.63 8.52
C MET A 21 3.70 11.43 8.94
N HIS A 22 3.89 12.59 9.56
CA HIS A 22 2.80 13.50 9.93
C HIS A 22 2.06 14.04 8.71
N VAL A 23 2.79 14.48 7.69
CA VAL A 23 2.19 14.97 6.43
C VAL A 23 1.41 13.85 5.73
N LEU A 24 1.94 12.62 5.70
CA LEU A 24 1.26 11.48 5.10
C LEU A 24 0.00 11.08 5.87
N LEU A 25 0.03 11.10 7.21
CA LEU A 25 -1.15 10.89 8.04
C LEU A 25 -2.22 11.94 7.71
N GLY A 26 -1.86 13.23 7.67
CA GLY A 26 -2.77 14.32 7.33
C GLY A 26 -3.38 14.16 5.93
N LEU A 27 -2.54 13.87 4.93
CA LEU A 27 -2.98 13.59 3.56
C LEU A 27 -3.96 12.42 3.50
N TYR A 28 -3.65 11.34 4.21
CA TYR A 28 -4.48 10.14 4.18
C TYR A 28 -5.79 10.33 4.93
N ILE A 29 -5.78 11.05 6.05
CA ILE A 29 -6.99 11.48 6.76
C ILE A 29 -7.86 12.32 5.82
N TRP A 30 -7.28 13.26 5.07
CA TRP A 30 -8.02 14.05 4.08
C TRP A 30 -8.65 13.18 2.99
N GLU A 31 -7.92 12.19 2.45
CA GLU A 31 -8.48 11.23 1.49
C GLU A 31 -9.63 10.42 2.11
N VAL A 32 -9.52 10.02 3.38
CA VAL A 32 -10.59 9.33 4.10
C VAL A 32 -11.80 10.26 4.21
N PHE A 33 -11.67 11.47 4.72
CA PHE A 33 -12.80 12.39 4.89
C PHE A 33 -13.52 12.70 3.57
N THR A 34 -12.77 13.01 2.51
CA THR A 34 -13.34 13.34 1.19
C THR A 34 -14.05 12.17 0.51
N SER A 35 -13.85 10.94 0.98
CA SER A 35 -14.53 9.75 0.47
C SER A 35 -15.48 9.08 1.45
N LEU A 36 -15.74 9.70 2.62
CA LEU A 36 -16.70 9.19 3.61
C LEU A 36 -18.13 9.08 3.08
N ASP A 37 -18.57 10.00 2.23
CA ASP A 37 -19.92 9.94 1.64
C ASP A 37 -20.18 8.64 0.89
N PHE A 38 -19.14 8.08 0.27
CA PHE A 38 -19.21 6.81 -0.42
C PHE A 38 -19.38 5.66 0.57
N ASP A 39 -18.62 5.66 1.67
CA ASP A 39 -18.66 4.62 2.69
C ASP A 39 -19.96 4.66 3.48
N TRP A 40 -20.44 5.86 3.80
CA TRP A 40 -21.71 6.09 4.48
C TRP A 40 -22.87 5.49 3.71
N GLN A 41 -22.83 5.53 2.37
CA GLN A 41 -23.85 4.88 1.53
C GLN A 41 -23.85 3.35 1.63
N PHE A 42 -22.73 2.71 1.97
CA PHE A 42 -22.72 1.27 2.26
C PHE A 42 -23.22 0.98 3.68
N LEU A 43 -22.83 1.81 4.66
CA LEU A 43 -23.26 1.63 6.05
C LEU A 43 -24.77 1.86 6.24
N THR A 44 -25.33 2.84 5.53
CA THR A 44 -26.79 3.12 5.53
C THR A 44 -27.60 2.17 4.65
N GLY A 45 -26.98 1.14 4.07
CA GLY A 45 -27.66 0.15 3.22
C GLY A 45 -28.14 0.70 1.87
N LYS A 46 -27.82 1.95 1.52
CA LYS A 46 -28.16 2.55 0.22
C LYS A 46 -27.44 1.87 -0.94
N ARG A 47 -26.39 1.09 -0.68
CA ARG A 47 -25.61 0.32 -1.66
C ARG A 47 -25.52 -1.14 -1.29
N ARG A 48 -25.66 -2.03 -2.29
CA ARG A 48 -25.46 -3.48 -2.11
C ARG A 48 -23.99 -3.79 -1.84
N PHE A 49 -23.73 -4.49 -0.75
CA PHE A 49 -22.39 -4.95 -0.41
C PHE A 49 -21.96 -6.09 -1.34
N ARG A 50 -20.86 -5.90 -2.07
CA ARG A 50 -20.23 -6.94 -2.90
C ARG A 50 -18.92 -7.36 -2.23
N TRP A 51 -18.59 -8.65 -2.31
CA TRP A 51 -17.39 -9.22 -1.66
C TRP A 51 -16.06 -8.46 -1.91
N PRO A 52 -15.76 -7.94 -3.13
CA PRO A 52 -14.56 -7.12 -3.35
C PRO A 52 -14.45 -5.88 -2.45
N MET A 53 -15.57 -5.36 -1.95
CA MET A 53 -15.57 -4.18 -1.09
C MET A 53 -14.98 -4.46 0.30
N ILE A 54 -14.91 -5.73 0.72
CA ILE A 54 -14.23 -6.13 1.97
C ILE A 54 -12.76 -5.69 1.91
N PHE A 55 -12.06 -6.01 0.82
CA PHE A 55 -10.66 -5.64 0.63
C PHE A 55 -10.45 -4.14 0.51
N TYR A 56 -11.43 -3.42 -0.05
CA TYR A 56 -11.41 -1.97 -0.11
C TYR A 56 -11.47 -1.34 1.29
N PHE A 57 -12.45 -1.73 2.11
CA PHE A 57 -12.58 -1.20 3.48
C PHE A 57 -11.42 -1.65 4.36
N LEU A 58 -11.02 -2.91 4.27
CA LEU A 58 -9.90 -3.45 5.03
C LEU A 58 -8.61 -2.70 4.70
N ASN A 59 -8.28 -2.51 3.42
CA ASN A 59 -7.11 -1.73 3.03
C ASN A 59 -7.14 -0.32 3.65
N ARG A 60 -8.29 0.32 3.54
CA ARG A 60 -8.41 1.73 3.92
C ARG A 60 -8.21 1.95 5.42
N TYR A 61 -8.87 1.14 6.24
CA TYR A 61 -8.81 1.27 7.69
C TYR A 61 -7.54 0.67 8.30
N VAL A 62 -6.98 -0.38 7.69
CA VAL A 62 -5.68 -0.92 8.12
C VAL A 62 -4.57 0.10 7.88
N LEU A 63 -4.54 0.79 6.73
CA LEU A 63 -3.56 1.86 6.50
C LEU A 63 -3.75 3.04 7.47
N LEU A 64 -4.99 3.42 7.76
CA LEU A 64 -5.26 4.51 8.72
C LEU A 64 -4.73 4.14 10.11
N ALA A 65 -4.98 2.90 10.56
CA ALA A 65 -4.49 2.39 11.82
C ALA A 65 -2.95 2.30 11.83
N ALA A 66 -2.32 1.88 10.73
CA ALA A 66 -0.87 1.82 10.58
C ALA A 66 -0.23 3.22 10.69
N LEU A 67 -0.73 4.22 9.95
CA LEU A 67 -0.19 5.58 10.00
C LEU A 67 -0.39 6.22 11.38
N SER A 68 -1.55 6.02 11.99
CA SER A 68 -1.83 6.52 13.33
C SER A 68 -0.90 5.87 14.36
N GLY A 69 -0.67 4.56 14.25
CA GLY A 69 0.25 3.83 15.10
C GLY A 69 1.71 4.25 14.90
N ILE A 70 2.14 4.56 13.67
CA ILE A 70 3.49 5.08 13.38
C ILE A 70 3.68 6.44 14.06
N VAL A 71 2.77 7.40 13.84
CA VAL A 71 2.87 8.75 14.44
C VAL A 71 2.83 8.66 15.97
N ALA A 72 1.90 7.89 16.54
CA ALA A 72 1.85 7.67 17.98
C ALA A 72 3.16 7.07 18.53
N SER A 73 3.85 6.22 17.78
CA SER A 73 5.14 5.66 18.19
C SER A 73 6.26 6.70 18.19
N LEU A 74 6.21 7.66 17.27
CA LEU A 74 7.23 8.69 17.11
C LEU A 74 7.08 9.82 18.15
N ASP A 75 5.86 10.12 18.57
CA ASP A 75 5.56 11.23 19.49
C ASP A 75 5.50 10.81 20.98
N THR A 76 5.56 9.52 21.27
CA THR A 76 5.42 9.06 22.66
C THR A 76 6.73 9.20 23.45
N HIS A 77 6.70 10.01 24.51
CA HIS A 77 7.81 10.19 25.46
C HIS A 77 7.76 9.25 26.68
N THR A 78 6.76 8.36 26.76
CA THR A 78 6.55 7.43 27.89
C THR A 78 6.88 5.99 27.50
N ARG A 79 7.10 5.11 28.51
CA ARG A 79 7.42 3.69 28.25
C ARG A 79 6.22 3.01 27.57
N ILE A 80 6.40 2.62 26.30
CA ILE A 80 5.46 1.79 25.54
C ILE A 80 6.05 0.41 25.28
N ASN A 81 5.18 -0.59 25.11
CA ASN A 81 5.59 -1.91 24.64
C ASN A 81 5.98 -1.81 23.15
N CYS A 82 7.19 -1.33 22.87
CA CYS A 82 7.67 -1.11 21.52
C CYS A 82 7.56 -2.33 20.63
N ARG A 83 7.81 -3.53 21.19
CA ARG A 83 7.68 -4.76 20.42
C ARG A 83 6.28 -4.91 19.83
N SER A 84 5.24 -4.70 20.62
CA SER A 84 3.85 -4.83 20.16
C SER A 84 3.50 -3.76 19.12
N VAL A 85 3.92 -2.52 19.36
CA VAL A 85 3.60 -1.39 18.47
C VAL A 85 4.36 -1.50 17.14
N PHE A 86 5.65 -1.84 17.17
CA PHE A 86 6.43 -2.05 15.95
C PHE A 86 5.93 -3.25 15.15
N ILE A 87 5.64 -4.39 15.79
CA ILE A 87 5.07 -5.55 15.09
C ILE A 87 3.71 -5.18 14.47
N PHE A 88 2.86 -4.47 15.21
CA PHE A 88 1.59 -3.99 14.69
C PHE A 88 1.77 -3.08 13.48
N ASN A 89 2.60 -2.03 13.57
CA ASN A 89 2.83 -1.08 12.48
C ASN A 89 3.44 -1.77 11.25
N GLN A 90 4.40 -2.68 11.46
CA GLN A 90 5.04 -3.42 10.38
C GLN A 90 4.04 -4.33 9.67
N LEU A 91 3.26 -5.10 10.42
CA LEU A 91 2.26 -6.00 9.86
C LEU A 91 1.12 -5.23 9.19
N ALA A 92 0.61 -4.17 9.83
CA ALA A 92 -0.46 -3.34 9.30
C ALA A 92 -0.03 -2.59 8.03
N GLY A 93 1.19 -2.03 8.01
CA GLY A 93 1.74 -1.35 6.82
C GLY A 93 1.92 -2.31 5.64
N ASN A 94 2.53 -3.47 5.88
CA ASN A 94 2.70 -4.50 4.84
C ASN A 94 1.35 -5.09 4.38
N ALA A 95 0.41 -5.30 5.32
CA ALA A 95 -0.93 -5.75 4.98
C ALA A 95 -1.69 -4.72 4.15
N ALA A 96 -1.60 -3.42 4.45
CA ALA A 96 -2.18 -2.36 3.63
C ALA A 96 -1.65 -2.41 2.20
N MET A 97 -0.34 -2.60 2.03
CA MET A 97 0.27 -2.77 0.71
C MET A 97 -0.28 -3.99 -0.04
N GLY A 98 -0.32 -5.16 0.61
CA GLY A 98 -0.88 -6.38 0.03
C GLY A 98 -2.36 -6.25 -0.33
N LEU A 99 -3.15 -5.55 0.50
CA LEU A 99 -4.55 -5.25 0.23
C LEU A 99 -4.72 -4.26 -0.94
N ALA A 100 -3.83 -3.29 -1.10
CA ALA A 100 -3.82 -2.42 -2.26
C ALA A 100 -3.60 -3.21 -3.56
N SER A 101 -2.61 -4.11 -3.58
CA SER A 101 -2.33 -5.00 -4.71
C SER A 101 -3.49 -5.97 -5.00
N ILE A 102 -4.19 -6.48 -3.98
CA ILE A 102 -5.43 -7.26 -4.17
C ILE A 102 -6.50 -6.40 -4.87
N ASN A 103 -6.75 -5.19 -4.38
CA ASN A 103 -7.77 -4.29 -4.95
C ASN A 103 -7.50 -3.97 -6.43
N LEU A 104 -6.23 -3.76 -6.80
CA LEU A 104 -5.82 -3.58 -8.19
C LEU A 104 -6.01 -4.86 -9.01
N SER A 105 -5.68 -6.02 -8.46
CA SER A 105 -5.77 -7.30 -9.16
C SER A 105 -7.19 -7.78 -9.40
N LEU A 106 -8.11 -7.57 -8.45
CA LEU A 106 -9.53 -7.89 -8.63
C LEU A 106 -10.11 -7.18 -9.85
N ARG A 107 -9.60 -5.98 -10.16
CA ARG A 107 -10.00 -5.22 -11.36
C ARG A 107 -9.43 -5.83 -12.62
N THR A 108 -8.17 -6.23 -12.59
CA THR A 108 -7.55 -6.96 -13.69
C THR A 108 -8.32 -8.23 -14.00
N MET A 109 -8.75 -8.99 -12.99
CA MET A 109 -9.60 -10.17 -13.19
C MET A 109 -10.92 -9.81 -13.90
N ALA A 110 -11.56 -8.70 -13.53
CA ALA A 110 -12.78 -8.22 -14.17
C ALA A 110 -12.55 -7.76 -15.63
N VAL A 111 -11.47 -7.00 -15.89
CA VAL A 111 -11.06 -6.54 -17.23
C VAL A 111 -10.79 -7.72 -18.17
N TRP A 112 -10.36 -8.84 -17.61
CA TRP A 112 -10.10 -10.08 -18.34
C TRP A 112 -11.30 -11.04 -18.38
N SER A 113 -12.49 -10.55 -18.04
CA SER A 113 -13.74 -11.33 -18.06
C SER A 113 -13.61 -12.64 -17.28
N GLN A 114 -12.88 -12.62 -16.17
CA GLN A 114 -12.65 -13.78 -15.30
C GLN A 114 -12.03 -14.99 -16.04
N ASN A 115 -11.13 -14.75 -17.00
CA ASN A 115 -10.38 -15.82 -17.65
C ASN A 115 -9.62 -16.65 -16.60
N LYS A 116 -9.95 -17.94 -16.51
CA LYS A 116 -9.47 -18.88 -15.48
C LYS A 116 -7.95 -18.89 -15.35
N TRP A 117 -7.22 -18.75 -16.45
CA TRP A 117 -5.75 -18.72 -16.44
C TRP A 117 -5.20 -17.49 -15.73
N VAL A 118 -5.73 -16.30 -16.04
CA VAL A 118 -5.30 -15.04 -15.43
C VAL A 118 -5.73 -14.98 -13.97
N VAL A 119 -6.97 -15.38 -13.68
CA VAL A 119 -7.50 -15.42 -12.31
C VAL A 119 -6.68 -16.36 -11.43
N SER A 120 -6.42 -17.59 -11.89
CA SER A 120 -5.61 -18.57 -11.16
C SER A 120 -4.20 -18.05 -10.89
N GLY A 121 -3.54 -17.47 -11.90
CA GLY A 121 -2.21 -16.87 -11.74
C GLY A 121 -2.18 -15.72 -10.73
N LEU A 122 -3.16 -14.80 -10.79
CA LEU A 122 -3.25 -13.70 -9.84
C LEU A 122 -3.56 -14.16 -8.42
N ILE A 123 -4.41 -15.18 -8.25
CA ILE A 123 -4.68 -15.77 -6.92
C ILE A 123 -3.42 -16.41 -6.34
N LEU A 124 -2.65 -17.15 -7.15
CA LEU A 124 -1.39 -17.74 -6.71
C LEU A 124 -0.40 -16.67 -6.25
N LEU A 125 -0.28 -15.57 -7.01
CA LEU A 125 0.56 -14.43 -6.65
C LEU A 125 0.07 -13.76 -5.36
N MET A 126 -1.23 -13.65 -5.13
CA MET A 126 -1.78 -13.10 -3.89
C MET A 126 -1.37 -13.96 -2.69
N PHE A 127 -1.49 -15.29 -2.78
CA PHE A 127 -1.08 -16.19 -1.70
C PHE A 127 0.42 -16.10 -1.42
N GLY A 128 1.24 -16.01 -2.46
CA GLY A 128 2.69 -15.81 -2.32
C GLY A 128 3.04 -14.47 -1.66
N HIS A 129 2.29 -13.41 -1.97
CA HIS A 129 2.50 -12.12 -1.33
C HIS A 129 2.15 -12.17 0.17
N TRP A 130 0.98 -12.73 0.51
CA TRP A 130 0.52 -12.79 1.90
C TRP A 130 1.34 -13.72 2.77
N SER A 131 1.91 -14.79 2.22
CA SER A 131 2.83 -15.64 2.98
C SER A 131 4.08 -14.88 3.41
N LEU A 132 4.66 -14.05 2.53
CA LEU A 132 5.79 -13.18 2.87
C LEU A 132 5.43 -12.11 3.90
N ILE A 133 4.27 -11.46 3.75
CA ILE A 133 3.77 -10.45 4.70
C ILE A 133 3.64 -11.05 6.11
N LEU A 134 3.07 -12.25 6.22
CA LEU A 134 2.87 -12.93 7.51
C LEU A 134 4.20 -13.41 8.12
N GLN A 135 5.18 -13.82 7.30
CA GLN A 135 6.52 -14.16 7.77
C GLN A 135 7.29 -12.92 8.28
N GLY A 136 7.01 -11.73 7.73
CA GLY A 136 7.60 -10.47 8.16
C GLY A 136 7.24 -10.03 9.59
N GLY A 137 6.28 -10.70 10.25
CA GLY A 137 5.90 -10.43 11.64
C GLY A 137 6.85 -10.98 12.71
N LEU A 138 7.90 -11.72 12.34
CA LEU A 138 8.81 -12.40 13.28
C LEU A 138 10.01 -11.54 13.74
N LEU A 139 9.83 -10.23 13.89
CA LEU A 139 10.91 -9.35 14.35
C LEU A 139 11.18 -9.53 15.85
N GLN A 140 12.45 -9.72 16.21
CA GLN A 140 12.92 -9.68 17.60
C GLN A 140 13.33 -8.23 17.93
N VAL A 141 12.59 -7.58 18.82
CA VAL A 141 12.86 -6.22 19.30
C VAL A 141 12.96 -6.28 20.82
N GLN A 142 14.04 -5.74 21.39
CA GLN A 142 14.23 -5.61 22.83
C GLN A 142 14.32 -4.13 23.23
N TRP A 143 13.77 -3.79 24.40
CA TRP A 143 13.88 -2.46 24.98
C TRP A 143 15.26 -2.29 25.63
N LEU A 144 16.04 -1.28 25.23
CA LEU A 144 17.30 -0.94 25.88
C LEU A 144 17.12 0.26 26.81
N GLU A 145 17.49 0.11 28.08
CA GLU A 145 17.45 1.23 29.03
C GLU A 145 18.47 2.30 28.64
N GLY A 146 18.02 3.55 28.50
CA GLY A 146 18.85 4.72 28.18
C GLY A 146 18.81 5.20 26.73
N SER A 147 18.45 4.32 25.77
CA SER A 147 18.40 4.66 24.33
C SER A 147 17.04 4.40 23.66
N GLY A 148 16.07 3.83 24.39
CA GLY A 148 14.75 3.52 23.87
C GLY A 148 14.71 2.16 23.16
N CYS A 149 13.90 2.04 22.11
CA CYS A 149 13.67 0.77 21.44
C CYS A 149 14.68 0.53 20.33
N ALA A 150 15.57 -0.42 20.52
CA ALA A 150 16.50 -0.84 19.50
C ALA A 150 16.08 -2.17 18.88
N ILE A 151 16.17 -2.25 17.56
CA ILE A 151 15.89 -3.47 16.81
C ILE A 151 17.12 -4.36 16.93
N THR A 152 17.01 -5.48 17.63
CA THR A 152 18.15 -6.38 17.91
C THR A 152 18.50 -7.27 16.72
N ASP A 153 17.54 -7.57 15.84
CA ASP A 153 17.80 -8.29 14.59
C ASP A 153 16.72 -7.92 13.55
N PRO A 154 16.96 -6.88 12.72
CA PRO A 154 16.02 -6.52 11.69
C PRO A 154 16.13 -7.60 10.61
N ASN A 155 15.07 -8.39 10.41
CA ASN A 155 14.98 -9.29 9.26
C ASN A 155 14.69 -8.48 7.98
N THR A 156 15.57 -7.53 7.68
CA THR A 156 15.55 -6.62 6.53
C THR A 156 15.45 -7.39 5.23
N LYS A 157 15.96 -8.63 5.20
CA LYS A 157 15.85 -9.54 4.06
C LYS A 157 14.40 -9.89 3.72
N ILE A 158 13.56 -10.19 4.72
CA ILE A 158 12.13 -10.48 4.48
C ILE A 158 11.40 -9.20 4.07
N LEU A 159 11.74 -8.06 4.67
CA LEU A 159 11.14 -6.78 4.29
C LEU A 159 11.48 -6.43 2.83
N ALA A 160 12.75 -6.53 2.44
CA ALA A 160 13.20 -6.33 1.08
C ALA A 160 12.58 -7.32 0.09
N ALA A 161 12.48 -8.60 0.47
CA ALA A 161 11.78 -9.59 -0.34
C ALA A 161 10.30 -9.23 -0.54
N THR A 162 9.62 -8.71 0.48
CA THR A 162 8.20 -8.32 0.41
C THR A 162 7.98 -7.13 -0.53
N PHE A 163 8.80 -6.08 -0.42
CA PHE A 163 8.72 -4.92 -1.31
C PHE A 163 9.08 -5.26 -2.76
N MET A 164 10.15 -6.05 -2.97
CA MET A 164 10.52 -6.54 -4.29
C MET A 164 9.40 -7.40 -4.89
N TYR A 165 8.79 -8.27 -4.10
CA TYR A 165 7.64 -9.06 -4.52
C TYR A 165 6.47 -8.17 -4.93
N THR A 166 6.15 -7.14 -4.15
CA THR A 166 5.09 -6.17 -4.45
C THR A 166 5.35 -5.46 -5.78
N MET A 167 6.58 -4.99 -5.99
CA MET A 167 6.96 -4.32 -7.23
C MET A 167 6.76 -5.25 -8.45
N VAL A 168 7.19 -6.50 -8.36
CA VAL A 168 7.00 -7.49 -9.44
C VAL A 168 5.52 -7.81 -9.64
N PHE A 169 4.77 -7.96 -8.55
CA PHE A 169 3.33 -8.19 -8.58
C PHE A 169 2.61 -7.06 -9.33
N ASP A 170 2.87 -5.81 -8.94
CA ASP A 170 2.25 -4.64 -9.59
C ASP A 170 2.68 -4.50 -11.04
N LEU A 171 3.93 -4.85 -11.39
CA LEU A 171 4.40 -4.88 -12.77
C LEU A 171 3.63 -5.90 -13.61
N ILE A 172 3.37 -7.10 -13.08
CA ILE A 172 2.58 -8.14 -13.75
C ILE A 172 1.16 -7.62 -13.99
N VAL A 173 0.53 -7.06 -12.95
CA VAL A 173 -0.82 -6.49 -13.02
C VAL A 173 -0.89 -5.36 -14.04
N LEU A 174 0.08 -4.43 -14.03
CA LEU A 174 0.20 -3.34 -14.99
C LEU A 174 0.35 -3.88 -16.42
N SER A 175 1.22 -4.88 -16.61
CA SER A 175 1.48 -5.49 -17.93
C SER A 175 0.22 -6.18 -18.49
N LEU A 176 -0.54 -6.89 -17.65
CA LEU A 176 -1.80 -7.52 -18.04
C LEU A 176 -2.86 -6.48 -18.47
N ASN A 177 -2.95 -5.35 -17.76
CA ASN A 177 -3.88 -4.27 -18.13
C ASN A 177 -3.43 -3.58 -19.41
N LEU A 178 -2.14 -3.24 -19.52
CA LEU A 178 -1.56 -2.63 -20.71
C LEU A 178 -1.79 -3.51 -21.95
N TRP A 179 -1.54 -4.81 -21.85
CA TRP A 179 -1.77 -5.74 -22.97
C TRP A 179 -3.23 -5.74 -23.42
N LYS A 180 -4.18 -5.71 -22.48
CA LYS A 180 -5.60 -5.63 -22.80
C LYS A 180 -5.96 -4.31 -23.50
N VAL A 181 -5.40 -3.18 -23.04
CA VAL A 181 -5.63 -1.85 -23.66
C VAL A 181 -5.13 -1.82 -25.11
N LEU A 182 -3.95 -2.39 -25.37
CA LEU A 182 -3.35 -2.45 -26.70
C LEU A 182 -4.16 -3.34 -27.66
N ARG A 183 -4.70 -4.47 -27.16
CA ARG A 183 -5.44 -5.44 -27.96
C ARG A 183 -6.89 -5.02 -28.26
N ASN A 184 -7.49 -4.19 -27.42
CA ASN A 184 -8.84 -3.67 -27.66
C ASN A 184 -8.83 -2.59 -28.76
N LYS A 185 -9.66 -2.81 -29.79
CA LYS A 185 -9.77 -1.92 -30.96
C LYS A 185 -10.82 -0.81 -30.81
N THR A 186 -11.73 -0.92 -29.84
CA THR A 186 -12.79 0.07 -29.64
C THR A 186 -12.25 1.31 -28.93
N GLN A 187 -12.41 2.48 -29.56
CA GLN A 187 -11.91 3.76 -29.06
C GLN A 187 -12.42 4.07 -27.64
N LEU A 188 -13.69 3.78 -27.36
CA LEU A 188 -14.32 3.98 -26.06
C LEU A 188 -13.69 3.09 -24.97
N ALA A 189 -13.45 1.81 -25.26
CA ALA A 189 -12.83 0.89 -24.30
C ALA A 189 -11.36 1.28 -24.07
N ARG A 190 -10.65 1.75 -25.10
CA ARG A 190 -9.26 2.20 -24.96
C ARG A 190 -9.15 3.46 -24.11
N MET A 191 -10.03 4.45 -24.27
CA MET A 191 -10.06 5.64 -23.43
C MET A 191 -10.40 5.29 -21.97
N LEU A 192 -11.45 4.50 -21.75
CA LEU A 192 -11.90 4.15 -20.40
C LEU A 192 -10.87 3.28 -19.65
N LEU A 193 -10.20 2.36 -20.35
CA LEU A 193 -9.13 1.54 -19.76
C LEU A 193 -7.81 2.32 -19.62
N GLY A 194 -7.50 3.24 -20.54
CA GLY A 194 -6.32 4.11 -20.46
C GLY A 194 -6.37 5.04 -19.25
N ASP A 195 -7.53 5.64 -18.99
CA ASP A 195 -7.80 6.44 -17.79
C ASP A 195 -7.62 5.65 -16.48
N GLY A 196 -7.92 4.35 -16.53
CA GLY A 196 -7.71 3.43 -15.40
C GLY A 196 -6.24 3.04 -15.24
N LEU A 197 -5.46 3.01 -16.32
CA LEU A 197 -4.08 2.55 -16.35
C LEU A 197 -3.13 3.44 -15.53
N ILE A 198 -3.39 4.75 -15.50
CA ILE A 198 -2.61 5.72 -14.72
C ILE A 198 -2.51 5.30 -13.25
N TYR A 199 -3.58 4.77 -12.65
CA TYR A 199 -3.57 4.31 -11.27
C TYR A 199 -2.60 3.14 -11.04
N PHE A 200 -2.49 2.22 -11.99
CA PHE A 200 -1.54 1.11 -11.92
C PHE A 200 -0.09 1.57 -12.12
N ILE A 201 0.12 2.54 -13.03
CA ILE A 201 1.45 3.13 -13.25
C ILE A 201 1.94 3.84 -11.97
N VAL A 202 1.07 4.63 -11.33
CA VAL A 202 1.42 5.32 -10.08
C VAL A 202 1.77 4.33 -8.97
N ALA A 203 1.00 3.24 -8.80
CA ALA A 203 1.32 2.20 -7.82
C ALA A 203 2.69 1.55 -8.11
N PHE A 204 2.93 1.14 -9.36
CA PHE A 204 4.19 0.53 -9.77
C PHE A 204 5.39 1.47 -9.56
N VAL A 205 5.29 2.72 -10.00
CA VAL A 205 6.39 3.70 -9.85
C VAL A 205 6.67 3.98 -8.37
N ALA A 206 5.64 4.11 -7.55
CA ALA A 206 5.83 4.32 -6.12
C ALA A 206 6.54 3.13 -5.45
N ASN A 207 6.13 1.90 -5.76
CA ASN A 207 6.77 0.69 -5.25
C ASN A 207 8.19 0.46 -5.82
N LEU A 208 8.44 0.87 -7.06
CA LEU A 208 9.78 0.87 -7.65
C LEU A 208 10.71 1.84 -6.91
N ILE A 209 10.27 3.08 -6.65
CA ILE A 209 11.07 4.06 -5.90
C ILE A 209 11.40 3.53 -4.51
N ALA A 210 10.41 2.99 -3.79
CA ALA A 210 10.63 2.39 -2.48
C ALA A 210 11.66 1.23 -2.52
N THR A 211 11.51 0.33 -3.49
CA THR A 211 12.43 -0.81 -3.66
C THR A 211 13.85 -0.34 -3.99
N VAL A 212 14.02 0.65 -4.86
CA VAL A 212 15.35 1.19 -5.21
C VAL A 212 16.05 1.77 -3.97
N PHE A 213 15.37 2.63 -3.20
CA PHE A 213 15.95 3.21 -1.99
C PHE A 213 16.32 2.14 -0.96
N MET A 214 15.48 1.11 -0.84
CA MET A 214 15.74 -0.01 0.05
C MET A 214 16.98 -0.82 -0.35
N LEU A 215 17.20 -1.04 -1.66
CA LEU A 215 18.34 -1.81 -2.17
C LEU A 215 19.65 -1.02 -2.14
N VAL A 216 19.60 0.30 -2.37
CA VAL A 216 20.81 1.16 -2.34
C VAL A 216 21.33 1.31 -0.91
N HIS A 217 20.44 1.32 0.09
CA HIS A 217 20.79 1.34 1.51
C HIS A 217 21.81 2.43 1.89
N LEU A 218 21.50 3.70 1.57
CA LEU A 218 22.36 4.84 1.91
C LEU A 218 22.56 5.00 3.42
N ASN A 219 21.49 4.80 4.20
CA ASN A 219 21.49 4.64 5.65
C ASN A 219 20.18 3.94 6.08
N GLN A 220 20.03 3.67 7.39
CA GLN A 220 18.88 2.95 7.93
C GLN A 220 17.53 3.66 7.69
N ILE A 221 17.49 4.99 7.71
CA ILE A 221 16.27 5.79 7.58
C ILE A 221 15.89 5.96 6.11
N MET A 222 16.86 6.32 5.27
CA MET A 222 16.71 6.49 3.83
C MET A 222 16.34 5.20 3.11
N ALA A 223 16.74 4.04 3.64
CA ALA A 223 16.31 2.74 3.11
C ALA A 223 14.79 2.50 3.24
N ILE A 224 14.12 3.16 4.19
CA ILE A 224 12.69 2.96 4.47
C ILE A 224 11.83 4.21 4.24
N ILE A 225 12.43 5.37 3.96
CA ILE A 225 11.74 6.66 3.86
C ILE A 225 10.62 6.65 2.80
N PHE A 226 10.82 5.93 1.69
CA PHE A 226 9.85 5.83 0.59
C PHE A 226 8.84 4.68 0.72
N ASN A 227 9.00 3.80 1.71
CA ASN A 227 8.09 2.69 1.93
C ASN A 227 6.67 3.17 2.26
N VAL A 228 6.55 4.05 3.26
CA VAL A 228 5.25 4.58 3.69
C VAL A 228 4.59 5.43 2.59
N PRO A 229 5.30 6.38 1.92
CA PRO A 229 4.78 7.05 0.73
C PRO A 229 4.25 6.08 -0.33
N ALA A 230 4.95 4.98 -0.61
CA ALA A 230 4.56 4.02 -1.63
C ALA A 230 3.27 3.27 -1.26
N VAL A 231 3.13 2.86 0.00
CA VAL A 231 1.90 2.24 0.51
C VAL A 231 0.74 3.23 0.47
N VAL A 232 0.95 4.47 0.91
CA VAL A 232 -0.08 5.53 0.87
C VAL A 232 -0.53 5.80 -0.56
N ALA A 233 0.40 6.01 -1.49
CA ALA A 233 0.09 6.23 -2.90
C ALA A 233 -0.70 5.05 -3.48
N SER A 234 -0.22 3.81 -3.27
CA SER A 234 -0.85 2.58 -3.76
C SER A 234 -2.27 2.39 -3.22
N THR A 235 -2.49 2.68 -1.93
CA THR A 235 -3.82 2.59 -1.32
C THR A 235 -4.76 3.69 -1.80
N ILE A 236 -4.28 4.92 -1.96
CA ILE A 236 -5.09 6.02 -2.53
C ILE A 236 -5.53 5.66 -3.96
N VAL A 237 -4.60 5.23 -4.82
CA VAL A 237 -4.95 4.89 -6.21
C VAL A 237 -5.87 3.68 -6.28
N ALA A 238 -5.63 2.63 -5.49
CA ALA A 238 -6.49 1.45 -5.39
C ALA A 238 -7.89 1.80 -4.85
N GLY A 239 -7.99 2.74 -3.91
CA GLY A 239 -9.26 3.24 -3.39
C GLY A 239 -10.02 4.07 -4.42
N ARG A 240 -9.37 5.05 -5.06
CA ARG A 240 -9.97 5.93 -6.07
C ARG A 240 -10.48 5.16 -7.26
N ILE A 241 -9.68 4.22 -7.77
CA ILE A 241 -10.08 3.39 -8.90
C ILE A 241 -11.30 2.54 -8.49
N THR A 242 -11.31 1.96 -7.27
CA THR A 242 -12.46 1.25 -6.65
C THR A 242 -13.75 2.06 -6.67
N ARG A 243 -13.71 3.28 -6.14
CA ARG A 243 -14.87 4.17 -6.12
C ARG A 243 -15.32 4.57 -7.52
N ARG A 244 -14.39 4.84 -8.45
CA ARG A 244 -14.71 5.25 -9.82
C ARG A 244 -15.50 4.17 -10.56
N LEU A 245 -15.13 2.90 -10.43
CA LEU A 245 -15.88 1.79 -11.05
C LEU A 245 -17.29 1.64 -10.46
N SER A 246 -17.42 1.71 -9.13
CA SER A 246 -18.73 1.61 -8.48
C SER A 246 -19.67 2.74 -8.93
N LYS A 247 -19.15 3.94 -9.18
CA LYS A 247 -19.94 5.04 -9.76
C LYS A 247 -20.38 4.73 -11.20
N PHE A 248 -19.49 4.19 -12.04
CA PHE A 248 -19.81 3.83 -13.43
C PHE A 248 -20.86 2.72 -13.55
N GLU A 249 -20.73 1.66 -12.75
CA GLU A 249 -21.74 0.57 -12.76
C GLU A 249 -23.14 1.09 -12.42
N ARG A 250 -23.24 2.08 -11.52
CA ARG A 250 -24.52 2.71 -11.18
C ARG A 250 -25.08 3.53 -12.33
N THR A 251 -24.28 4.39 -12.97
CA THR A 251 -24.74 5.16 -14.13
C THR A 251 -25.19 4.24 -15.27
N GLY A 252 -24.51 3.11 -15.48
CA GLY A 252 -24.96 2.08 -16.43
C GLY A 252 -26.28 1.42 -16.02
N ALA A 253 -26.50 1.17 -14.73
CA ALA A 253 -27.74 0.59 -14.21
C ALA A 253 -28.92 1.58 -14.16
N GLU A 254 -28.67 2.89 -14.07
CA GLU A 254 -29.69 3.94 -14.11
C GLU A 254 -30.13 4.28 -15.55
N MET A 255 -29.38 3.86 -16.56
CA MET A 255 -29.71 4.03 -17.98
C MET A 255 -30.33 2.78 -18.64
N LEU A 256 -30.59 1.73 -17.86
CA LEU A 256 -31.30 0.50 -18.25
C LEU A 256 -32.67 0.46 -17.58
#